data_AF-A0A961N570-F1
#
_entry.id   AF-A0A961N570-F1
#
_cell.length_a   1.000
_cell.length_b   1.000
_cell.length_c   1.000
_cell.angle_alpha   90.00
_cell.angle_beta   90.00
_cell.angle_gamma   90.00
#
_symmetry.space_group_name_H-M   'P 1'
#
loop_
_entity.id
_entity.type
_entity.pdbx_description
1 polymer ?
#
loop_
_entity_poly.entity_id
_entity_poly.type
_entity_poly.pdbx_seq_one_letter_code
_entity_poly.pdbx_strand_id
1 'polypeptide(L)'
;MENRNPNSKSGAFQGSRSDVWIFPNVKNNHVEKTKHPCQFPVELAERLVLSLTNRNDQVFDPYMGVGSTVVGAVKHGRHGLGCDIIPEYVDIAWERVHLLRAGHLKTRPMDRPVYDPTKPYGGHK
;
A
#
# COMPACT_ATOMS: atom_id res chain seq x y z
N MET A 1 9.75 -32.07 -19.27
CA MET A 1 10.02 -30.62 -19.38
C MET A 1 8.73 -29.92 -18.98
N GLU A 2 8.69 -29.42 -17.75
CA GLU A 2 7.49 -28.82 -17.16
C GLU A 2 7.15 -27.50 -17.87
N ASN A 3 5.96 -27.43 -18.45
CA ASN A 3 5.41 -26.22 -19.08
C ASN A 3 5.14 -25.16 -18.00
N ARG A 4 6.11 -24.28 -17.75
CA ARG A 4 5.89 -23.08 -16.93
C ARG A 4 5.02 -22.10 -17.72
N ASN A 5 3.73 -22.09 -17.43
CA ASN A 5 2.80 -21.06 -17.89
C ASN A 5 3.27 -19.68 -17.37
N PRO A 6 3.69 -18.75 -18.25
CA PRO A 6 4.18 -17.43 -17.83
C PRO A 6 3.09 -16.53 -17.22
N ASN A 7 1.81 -16.94 -17.28
CA ASN A 7 0.67 -16.19 -16.75
C ASN A 7 0.14 -16.68 -15.39
N SER A 8 0.85 -17.54 -14.66
CA SER A 8 0.40 -18.03 -13.35
C SER A 8 0.61 -17.05 -12.17
N LYS A 9 1.06 -15.82 -12.40
CA LYS A 9 1.16 -14.81 -11.32
C LYS A 9 -0.22 -14.18 -11.05
N SER A 10 -1.02 -14.85 -10.25
CA SER A 10 -2.31 -14.40 -9.70
C SER A 10 -2.17 -13.23 -8.71
N GLY A 11 -1.51 -12.14 -9.13
CA GLY A 11 -1.29 -10.96 -8.30
C GLY A 11 -0.44 -9.85 -8.93
N ALA A 12 -0.17 -9.88 -10.23
CA ALA A 12 0.60 -8.81 -10.88
C ALA A 12 -0.25 -7.52 -10.99
N PHE A 13 0.29 -6.40 -10.49
CA PHE A 13 -0.30 -5.07 -10.63
C PHE A 13 -0.46 -4.71 -12.12
N GLN A 14 -1.69 -4.38 -12.54
CA GLN A 14 -2.05 -4.08 -13.94
C GLN A 14 -1.91 -2.58 -14.31
N GLY A 15 -1.27 -1.75 -13.47
CA GLY A 15 -1.07 -0.34 -13.79
C GLY A 15 0.10 -0.07 -14.74
N SER A 16 0.21 1.19 -15.20
CA SER A 16 1.23 1.65 -16.15
C SER A 16 2.63 1.18 -15.75
N ARG A 17 3.38 0.53 -16.66
CA ARG A 17 4.78 0.13 -16.46
C ARG A 17 5.78 1.29 -16.60
N SER A 18 5.32 2.54 -16.61
CA SER A 18 6.20 3.72 -16.60
C SER A 18 7.08 3.75 -15.34
N ASP A 19 8.14 4.54 -15.38
CA ASP A 19 9.00 4.90 -14.25
C ASP A 19 8.42 6.07 -13.42
N VAL A 20 7.58 6.90 -14.03
CA VAL A 20 6.83 7.96 -13.35
C VAL A 20 5.47 7.46 -12.88
N TRP A 21 5.23 7.52 -11.56
CA TRP A 21 3.96 7.15 -10.93
C TRP A 21 3.34 8.34 -10.20
N ILE A 22 2.04 8.53 -10.37
CA ILE A 22 1.31 9.64 -9.75
C ILE A 22 0.39 9.07 -8.67
N PHE A 23 0.65 9.45 -7.42
CA PHE A 23 -0.18 9.12 -6.25
C PHE A 23 -0.60 10.39 -5.52
N PRO A 24 -1.82 10.44 -4.95
CA PRO A 24 -2.17 11.53 -4.06
C PRO A 24 -1.39 11.41 -2.74
N ASN A 25 -0.97 12.56 -2.20
CA ASN A 25 -0.28 12.61 -0.91
C ASN A 25 -1.29 12.47 0.25
N VAL A 26 -0.86 11.86 1.36
CA VAL A 26 -1.66 11.67 2.58
C VAL A 26 -1.65 12.96 3.42
N LYS A 27 -2.53 13.90 3.07
CA LYS A 27 -2.74 15.20 3.76
C LYS A 27 -3.94 15.18 4.72
N ASN A 28 -4.24 16.31 5.36
CA ASN A 28 -5.23 16.46 6.47
C ASN A 28 -6.69 16.05 6.20
N ASN A 29 -7.05 15.59 5.00
CA ASN A 29 -8.36 15.03 4.69
C ASN A 29 -8.27 13.71 3.90
N HIS A 30 -7.08 13.11 3.83
CA HIS A 30 -6.88 11.84 3.16
C HIS A 30 -7.41 10.71 4.05
N VAL A 31 -8.09 9.73 3.46
CA VAL A 31 -8.74 8.63 4.20
C VAL A 31 -7.78 7.82 5.07
N GLU A 32 -6.50 7.79 4.67
CA GLU A 32 -5.45 7.07 5.39
C GLU A 32 -4.71 7.94 6.43
N LYS A 33 -5.01 9.24 6.54
CA LYS A 33 -4.20 10.17 7.35
C LYS A 33 -4.22 9.76 8.81
N THR A 34 -3.02 9.57 9.36
CA THR A 34 -2.76 9.44 10.80
C THR A 34 -1.99 10.66 11.30
N LYS A 35 -1.49 10.62 12.55
CA LYS A 35 -0.65 11.69 13.10
C LYS A 35 0.71 11.86 12.39
N HIS A 36 1.18 10.85 11.65
CA HIS A 36 2.52 10.90 11.07
C HIS A 36 2.62 12.02 10.02
N PRO A 37 3.63 12.91 10.11
CA PRO A 37 3.69 14.10 9.25
C PRO A 37 3.91 13.73 7.78
N CYS A 38 4.79 12.76 7.52
CA CYS A 38 5.22 12.35 6.18
C CYS A 38 4.77 10.93 5.85
N GLN A 39 3.47 10.64 6.03
CA GLN A 39 2.93 9.30 5.74
C GLN A 39 2.82 9.07 4.22
N PHE A 40 3.41 7.98 3.73
CA PHE A 40 3.19 7.52 2.37
C PHE A 40 1.82 6.82 2.21
N PRO A 41 1.15 6.96 1.05
CA PRO A 41 -0.08 6.22 0.76
C PRO A 41 0.21 4.72 0.67
N VAL A 42 -0.71 3.88 1.17
CA VAL A 42 -0.56 2.42 1.14
C VAL A 42 -0.44 1.90 -0.29
N GLU A 43 -1.12 2.53 -1.26
CA GLU A 43 -1.04 2.21 -2.68
C GLU A 43 0.40 2.21 -3.24
N LEU A 44 1.24 3.16 -2.83
CA LEU A 44 2.65 3.20 -3.23
C LEU A 44 3.38 1.93 -2.77
N ALA A 45 3.17 1.55 -1.51
CA ALA A 45 3.78 0.36 -0.93
C ALA A 45 3.23 -0.93 -1.55
N GLU A 46 1.91 -1.03 -1.76
CA GLU A 46 1.27 -2.18 -2.42
C GLU A 46 1.91 -2.47 -3.78
N ARG A 47 2.16 -1.42 -4.56
CA ARG A 47 2.77 -1.55 -5.87
C ARG A 47 4.17 -2.19 -5.80
N LEU A 48 5.01 -1.74 -4.87
CA LEU A 48 6.35 -2.30 -4.66
C LEU A 48 6.28 -3.74 -4.16
N VAL A 49 5.41 -4.02 -3.18
CA VAL A 49 5.19 -5.36 -2.63
C VAL A 49 4.80 -6.34 -3.75
N LEU A 50 3.79 -6.00 -4.55
CA LEU A 50 3.29 -6.87 -5.62
C LEU A 50 4.31 -7.06 -6.76
N SER A 51 5.17 -6.08 -7.01
CA SER A 51 6.16 -6.14 -8.08
C SER A 51 7.42 -6.92 -7.69
N LEU A 52 7.81 -6.87 -6.41
CA LEU A 52 9.11 -7.35 -5.94
C LEU A 52 9.01 -8.63 -5.10
N THR A 53 7.81 -9.07 -4.73
CA THR A 53 7.62 -10.23 -3.85
C THR A 53 6.50 -11.15 -4.32
N ASN A 54 6.58 -12.42 -3.94
CA ASN A 54 5.52 -13.40 -4.09
C ASN A 54 4.71 -13.52 -2.78
N ARG A 55 3.56 -14.20 -2.84
CA ARG A 55 2.74 -14.47 -1.66
C ARG A 55 3.56 -15.28 -0.64
N ASN A 56 3.34 -15.01 0.65
CA ASN A 56 4.07 -15.57 1.79
C ASN A 56 5.53 -15.10 1.96
N ASP A 57 6.08 -14.28 1.06
CA ASP A 57 7.39 -13.66 1.28
C ASP A 57 7.36 -12.70 2.48
N GLN A 58 8.54 -12.44 3.05
CA GLN A 58 8.73 -11.44 4.09
C GLN A 58 9.09 -10.09 3.48
N VAL A 59 8.40 -9.03 3.91
CA VAL A 59 8.66 -7.65 3.52
C VAL A 59 9.12 -6.88 4.76
N PHE A 60 10.36 -6.41 4.76
CA PHE A 60 10.94 -5.69 5.89
C PHE A 60 11.09 -4.19 5.59
N ASP A 61 10.64 -3.35 6.52
CA ASP A 61 10.81 -1.90 6.48
C ASP A 61 11.44 -1.39 7.81
N PRO A 62 12.73 -1.02 7.81
CA PRO A 62 13.42 -0.56 9.03
C PRO A 62 13.03 0.86 9.47
N TYR A 63 12.24 1.59 8.67
CA TYR A 63 11.78 2.95 8.94
C TYR A 63 10.28 3.06 8.69
N MET A 64 9.51 2.12 9.23
CA MET A 64 8.13 1.88 8.80
C MET A 64 7.19 3.04 9.14
N GLY A 65 7.55 3.92 10.08
CA GLY A 65 6.65 4.93 10.62
C GLY A 65 5.34 4.30 11.07
N VAL A 66 4.24 4.78 10.50
CA VAL A 66 2.90 4.25 10.77
C VAL A 66 2.51 3.05 9.91
N GLY A 67 3.47 2.37 9.28
CA GLY A 67 3.31 1.02 8.75
C GLY A 67 2.71 0.88 7.35
N SER A 68 2.83 1.87 6.46
CA SER A 68 2.26 1.76 5.09
C SER A 68 2.81 0.53 4.32
N THR A 69 4.10 0.22 4.46
CA THR A 69 4.73 -0.97 3.87
C THR A 69 4.18 -2.27 4.47
N VAL A 70 4.09 -2.34 5.79
CA VAL A 70 3.57 -3.51 6.52
C VAL A 70 2.11 -3.76 6.17
N VAL A 71 1.28 -2.71 6.12
CA VAL A 71 -0.12 -2.79 5.69
C VAL A 71 -0.22 -3.32 4.26
N GLY A 72 0.57 -2.79 3.32
CA GLY A 72 0.59 -3.26 1.93
C GLY A 72 1.00 -4.73 1.81
N ALA A 73 2.00 -5.15 2.59
CA ALA A 73 2.44 -6.55 2.63
C ALA A 73 1.33 -7.48 3.14
N VAL A 74 0.75 -7.18 4.31
CA VAL A 74 -0.29 -8.01 4.94
C VAL A 74 -1.54 -8.08 4.05
N LYS A 75 -1.95 -6.96 3.45
CA LYS A 75 -3.13 -6.88 2.55
C LYS A 75 -3.03 -7.85 1.38
N HIS A 76 -1.81 -8.10 0.91
CA HIS A 76 -1.54 -8.99 -0.22
C HIS A 76 -1.03 -10.38 0.19
N GLY A 77 -1.20 -10.77 1.46
CA GLY A 77 -0.81 -12.10 1.94
C GLY A 77 0.70 -12.32 1.99
N ARG A 78 1.47 -11.27 2.29
CA ARG A 78 2.90 -11.35 2.66
C ARG A 78 3.04 -11.14 4.17
N HIS A 79 4.19 -11.50 4.71
CA HIS A 79 4.52 -11.26 6.11
C HIS A 79 5.21 -9.89 6.21
N GLY A 80 4.53 -8.89 6.75
CA GLY A 80 5.12 -7.57 6.99
C GLY A 80 5.92 -7.54 8.29
N LEU A 81 7.15 -7.05 8.22
CA LEU A 81 8.06 -6.83 9.35
C LEU A 81 8.48 -5.36 9.30
N GLY A 82 8.56 -4.70 10.46
CA GLY A 82 9.05 -3.33 10.46
C GLY A 82 9.41 -2.79 11.83
N CYS A 83 10.22 -1.74 11.83
CA CYS A 83 10.71 -1.07 13.02
C CYS A 83 10.58 0.44 12.85
N ASP A 84 10.39 1.15 13.95
CA ASP A 84 10.53 2.61 14.01
C ASP A 84 11.06 2.99 15.40
N ILE A 85 11.79 4.10 15.48
CA ILE A 85 12.35 4.59 16.76
C ILE A 85 11.27 5.23 17.63
N ILE A 86 10.17 5.71 17.04
CA ILE A 86 9.10 6.38 17.75
C ILE A 86 8.04 5.34 18.14
N PRO A 87 7.89 4.97 19.43
CA PRO A 87 6.97 3.91 19.86
C PRO A 87 5.52 4.19 19.43
N GLU A 88 5.12 5.45 19.53
CA GLU A 88 3.79 5.90 19.14
C GLU A 88 3.47 5.64 17.65
N TYR A 89 4.48 5.58 16.77
CA TYR A 89 4.28 5.21 15.36
C TYR A 89 4.09 3.71 15.19
N VAL A 90 4.83 2.91 15.96
CA VAL A 90 4.67 1.45 16.03
C VAL A 90 3.28 1.07 16.51
N ASP A 91 2.75 1.74 17.54
CA ASP A 91 1.39 1.50 18.05
C ASP A 91 0.33 1.76 16.97
N ILE A 92 0.46 2.85 16.22
CA ILE A 92 -0.45 3.15 15.10
C ILE A 92 -0.31 2.11 13.99
N ALA A 93 0.92 1.71 13.64
CA ALA A 93 1.14 0.67 12.64
C ALA A 93 0.45 -0.64 13.04
N TRP A 94 0.56 -1.01 14.32
CA TRP A 94 -0.08 -2.19 14.89
C TRP A 94 -1.61 -2.12 14.81
N GLU A 95 -2.20 -1.00 15.23
CA GLU A 95 -3.66 -0.78 15.15
C GLU A 95 -4.15 -0.84 13.69
N ARG A 96 -3.42 -0.22 12.75
CA ARG A 96 -3.76 -0.29 11.32
C ARG A 96 -3.77 -1.72 10.80
N VAL A 97 -2.83 -2.56 11.21
CA VAL A 97 -2.81 -3.99 10.84
C VAL A 97 -3.98 -4.75 11.46
N HIS A 98 -4.39 -4.44 12.69
CA HIS A 98 -5.57 -5.03 13.33
C HIS A 98 -6.84 -4.67 12.57
N LEU A 99 -7.03 -3.38 12.28
CA LEU A 99 -8.15 -2.88 11.47
C LEU A 99 -8.16 -3.52 10.07
N LEU A 100 -7.00 -3.73 9.44
CA LEU A 100 -6.92 -4.38 8.14
C LEU A 100 -7.41 -5.82 8.22
N ARG A 101 -6.94 -6.60 9.20
CA ARG A 101 -7.35 -7.99 9.40
C ARG A 101 -8.83 -8.12 9.75
N ALA A 102 -9.38 -7.14 10.45
CA ALA A 102 -10.81 -7.06 10.76
C ALA A 102 -11.66 -6.55 9.57
N GLY A 103 -11.06 -6.14 8.45
CA GLY A 103 -11.77 -5.59 7.29
C GLY A 103 -12.26 -4.15 7.47
N HIS A 104 -11.78 -3.43 8.49
CA HIS A 104 -12.20 -2.08 8.84
C HIS A 104 -11.21 -0.98 8.44
N LEU A 105 -9.97 -1.32 8.08
CA LEU A 105 -8.99 -0.32 7.65
C LEU A 105 -9.42 0.30 6.32
N LYS A 106 -9.61 1.62 6.31
CA LYS A 106 -9.86 2.37 5.09
C LYS A 106 -8.53 2.73 4.41
N THR A 107 -8.36 2.28 3.17
CA THR A 107 -7.26 2.69 2.30
C THR A 107 -7.81 3.21 0.99
N ARG A 108 -7.08 4.10 0.31
CA ARG A 108 -7.40 4.46 -1.07
C ARG A 108 -7.20 3.20 -1.95
N PRO A 109 -8.21 2.75 -2.71
CA PRO A 109 -8.04 1.62 -3.63
C PRO A 109 -7.04 1.94 -4.75
N MET A 110 -6.24 0.95 -5.17
CA MET A 110 -5.24 1.11 -6.24
C MET A 110 -5.84 1.43 -7.61
N ASP A 111 -7.10 1.06 -7.84
CA ASP A 111 -7.83 1.28 -9.09
C ASP A 111 -8.56 2.64 -9.12
N ARG A 112 -8.57 3.38 -8.00
CA ARG A 112 -9.16 4.72 -7.97
C ARG A 112 -8.30 5.67 -8.81
N PRO A 113 -8.87 6.46 -9.73
CA PRO A 113 -8.12 7.47 -10.48
C PRO A 113 -7.68 8.62 -9.58
N VAL A 114 -6.56 9.26 -9.92
CA VAL A 114 -6.13 10.52 -9.28
C VAL A 114 -7.05 11.65 -9.72
N TYR A 115 -7.42 12.54 -8.80
CA TYR A 115 -8.26 13.69 -9.10
C TYR A 115 -7.59 14.58 -10.15
N ASP A 116 -8.30 14.83 -11.24
CA ASP A 116 -7.87 15.66 -12.35
C ASP A 116 -8.88 16.80 -12.56
N PRO A 117 -8.52 18.06 -12.24
CA PRO A 117 -9.45 19.19 -12.31
C PRO A 117 -9.94 19.48 -13.74
N THR A 118 -9.29 18.93 -14.76
CA THR A 118 -9.68 19.09 -16.16
C THR A 118 -10.83 18.16 -16.57
N LYS A 119 -11.19 17.18 -15.73
CA LYS A 119 -12.23 16.18 -15.99
C LYS A 119 -13.49 16.43 -15.13
N PRO A 120 -14.70 16.09 -15.62
CA PRO A 120 -15.91 16.12 -14.81
C PRO A 120 -15.72 15.31 -13.50
N TYR A 121 -16.15 15.88 -12.37
CA TYR A 121 -15.99 15.30 -11.03
C TYR A 121 -14.55 14.87 -10.68
N GLY A 122 -13.55 15.49 -11.29
CA GLY A 122 -12.15 15.12 -11.08
C GLY A 122 -11.72 13.81 -11.74
N GLY A 123 -12.53 13.26 -12.65
CA GLY A 123 -12.32 11.91 -13.19
C GLY A 123 -12.76 10.78 -12.25
N HIS A 124 -13.45 11.11 -11.15
CA HIS A 124 -14.18 10.13 -10.36
C HIS A 124 -15.56 9.87 -10.98
N LYS A 125 -16.06 8.64 -10.87
CA LYS A 125 -17.44 8.29 -11.24
C LYS A 125 -18.38 8.59 -10.09
#